data_AF-A0A816YW59-F1
#
_entry.id   AF-A0A816YW59-F1
#
_cell.length_a   1.000
_cell.length_b   1.000
_cell.length_c   1.000
_cell.angle_alpha   90.00
_cell.angle_beta   90.00
_cell.angle_gamma   90.00
#
_symmetry.space_group_name_H-M   'P 1'
#
loop_
_entity.id
_entity.type
_entity.pdbx_description
1 polymer ?
#
loop_
_entity_poly.entity_id
_entity_poly.type
_entity_poly.pdbx_seq_one_letter_code
_entity_poly.pdbx_strand_id
1 'polypeptide(L)'
;YNLRFATRLSRKHPNIWSFIQLIQSEHVRFEHILIQLDAGASAPKPSTKTKAFQLRLDTLYNRCHEKEINAKELLSGLSLLIGKKKKHFIIFSILSLLFYYY
;
A
#
# COMPACT_ATOMS: atom_id res chain seq x y z
N TYR A 1 8.36 -12.80 7.26
CA TYR A 1 7.38 -13.31 8.23
C TYR A 1 7.76 -14.64 8.91
N ASN A 2 8.53 -15.54 8.26
CA ASN A 2 8.86 -16.88 8.81
C ASN A 2 9.81 -16.93 10.03
N LEU A 3 10.69 -15.96 10.25
CA LEU A 3 11.70 -16.03 11.33
C LEU A 3 11.14 -15.88 12.77
N ARG A 4 10.05 -15.13 12.95
CA ARG A 4 9.44 -14.93 14.28
C ARG A 4 8.64 -16.14 14.78
N PHE A 5 8.15 -16.97 13.85
CA PHE A 5 7.43 -18.19 14.18
C PHE A 5 8.39 -19.27 14.67
N ALA A 6 9.48 -19.48 13.93
CA ALA A 6 10.54 -20.43 14.28
C ALA A 6 11.17 -20.15 15.66
N THR A 7 11.38 -18.87 16.00
CA THR A 7 11.98 -18.47 17.28
C THR A 7 11.04 -18.60 18.49
N ARG A 8 9.70 -18.57 18.31
CA ARG A 8 8.73 -18.87 19.38
C ARG A 8 8.55 -20.37 19.61
N LEU A 9 8.54 -21.16 18.53
CA LEU A 9 8.49 -22.63 18.56
C LEU A 9 9.70 -23.24 19.27
N SER A 10 10.90 -22.72 19.00
CA SER A 10 12.16 -23.26 19.51
C SER A 10 12.36 -23.13 21.03
N ARG A 11 11.61 -22.27 21.74
CA ARG A 11 11.95 -21.91 23.14
C ARG A 11 10.98 -22.37 24.22
N LYS A 12 9.79 -22.93 23.94
CA LYS A 12 8.75 -23.08 25.00
C LYS A 12 7.86 -24.33 25.02
N HIS A 13 8.05 -25.34 24.16
CA HIS A 13 7.06 -26.43 24.04
C HIS A 13 7.70 -27.82 24.17
N PRO A 14 7.96 -28.31 25.40
CA PRO A 14 8.61 -29.61 25.64
C PRO A 14 7.67 -30.80 25.41
N ASN A 15 6.35 -30.60 25.24
CA ASN A 15 5.40 -31.68 25.02
C ASN A 15 4.43 -31.39 23.86
N ILE A 16 3.96 -32.48 23.23
CA ILE A 16 3.11 -32.45 22.02
C ILE A 16 1.80 -31.68 22.27
N TRP A 17 1.25 -31.73 23.48
CA TRP A 17 0.02 -30.99 23.82
C TRP A 17 0.21 -29.48 23.81
N SER A 18 1.31 -28.97 24.36
CA SER A 18 1.62 -27.54 24.31
C SER A 18 1.88 -27.04 22.89
N PHE A 19 2.39 -27.91 22.01
CA PHE A 19 2.54 -27.63 20.58
C PHE A 19 1.17 -27.53 19.89
N ILE A 20 0.27 -28.48 20.12
CA ILE A 20 -1.09 -28.46 19.55
C ILE A 20 -1.85 -27.20 19.99
N GLN A 21 -1.78 -26.84 21.27
CA GLN A 21 -2.41 -25.61 21.80
C GLN A 21 -1.86 -24.34 21.14
N LEU A 22 -0.54 -24.28 20.90
CA LEU A 22 0.06 -23.16 20.20
C LEU A 22 -0.46 -23.04 18.76
N ILE A 23 -0.51 -24.16 18.01
CA ILE A 23 -1.03 -24.18 16.65
C ILE A 23 -2.49 -23.73 16.60
N GLN A 24 -3.33 -24.20 17.52
CA GLN A 24 -4.73 -23.78 17.63
C GLN A 24 -4.88 -22.28 17.90
N SER A 25 -4.08 -21.74 18.83
CA SER A 25 -4.11 -20.31 19.15
C SER A 25 -3.66 -19.43 17.98
N GLU A 26 -2.70 -19.91 17.18
CA GLU A 26 -2.22 -19.20 16.00
C GLU A 26 -3.24 -19.24 14.86
N HIS A 27 -3.97 -20.35 14.69
CA HIS A 27 -5.06 -20.44 13.72
C HIS A 27 -6.16 -19.40 13.99
N VAL A 28 -6.60 -19.26 15.25
CA VAL A 28 -7.56 -18.22 15.66
C VAL A 28 -7.02 -16.82 15.37
N ARG A 29 -5.73 -16.59 15.58
CA ARG A 29 -5.09 -15.30 15.27
C ARG A 29 -5.09 -15.00 13.77
N PHE A 30 -4.83 -16.00 12.93
CA PHE A 30 -4.87 -15.84 11.47
C PHE A 30 -6.29 -15.55 10.97
N GLU A 31 -7.30 -16.25 11.48
CA GLU A 31 -8.72 -15.97 11.19
C GLU A 31 -9.09 -14.52 11.52
N HIS A 32 -8.71 -14.03 12.70
CA HIS A 32 -8.94 -12.63 13.08
C HIS A 32 -8.26 -11.62 12.15
N ILE A 33 -7.05 -11.93 11.67
CA ILE A 33 -6.33 -11.07 10.71
C ILE A 33 -7.06 -11.07 9.36
N LEU A 34 -7.55 -12.22 8.90
CA LEU A 34 -8.33 -12.31 7.66
C LEU A 34 -9.62 -11.48 7.74
N ILE A 35 -10.37 -11.58 8.84
CA ILE A 35 -11.58 -10.77 9.05
C ILE A 35 -11.25 -9.27 9.06
N GLN A 36 -10.13 -8.86 9.67
CA GLN A 36 -9.70 -7.46 9.68
C GLN A 36 -9.28 -6.97 8.28
N LEU A 37 -8.65 -7.83 7.48
CA LEU A 37 -8.30 -7.52 6.10
C LEU A 37 -9.55 -7.40 5.22
N ASP A 38 -10.53 -8.30 5.37
CA ASP A 38 -11.80 -8.24 4.63
C ASP A 38 -12.64 -7.02 5.04
N ALA A 39 -12.69 -6.70 6.33
CA ALA A 39 -13.33 -5.48 6.83
C ALA A 39 -12.60 -4.21 6.33
N GLY A 40 -11.26 -4.27 6.22
CA GLY A 40 -10.44 -3.19 5.67
C GLY A 40 -10.57 -3.04 4.15
N ALA A 41 -10.76 -4.12 3.41
CA ALA A 41 -11.09 -4.12 1.98
C ALA A 41 -12.52 -3.61 1.72
N SER A 42 -13.41 -3.79 2.70
CA SER A 42 -14.77 -3.23 2.73
C SER A 42 -14.82 -1.76 3.20
N ALA A 43 -13.67 -1.07 3.26
CA ALA A 43 -13.58 0.32 3.68
C ALA A 43 -14.51 1.26 2.88
N PRO A 44 -15.04 2.32 3.52
CA PRO A 44 -16.11 3.14 2.96
C PRO A 44 -15.68 3.86 1.68
N LYS A 45 -16.67 4.09 0.80
CA LYS A 45 -16.56 4.83 -0.47
C LYS A 45 -15.55 5.98 -0.38
N PRO A 46 -14.71 6.18 -1.42
CA PRO A 46 -13.67 7.19 -1.42
C PRO A 46 -14.25 8.54 -1.00
N SER A 47 -13.64 9.15 0.02
CA SER A 47 -14.05 10.46 0.54
C SER A 47 -14.15 11.49 -0.58
N THR A 48 -15.02 12.50 -0.44
CA THR A 48 -15.21 13.58 -1.44
C THR A 48 -13.89 14.28 -1.81
N LYS A 49 -12.93 14.34 -0.88
CA LYS A 49 -11.57 14.87 -1.12
C LYS A 49 -10.77 14.01 -2.10
N THR A 50 -10.94 12.68 -2.05
CA THR A 50 -10.28 11.74 -2.96
C THR A 50 -10.81 11.90 -4.40
N LYS A 51 -12.12 12.10 -4.57
CA LYS A 51 -12.73 12.35 -5.90
C LYS A 51 -12.23 13.64 -6.55
N ALA A 52 -12.12 14.74 -5.81
CA ALA A 52 -11.62 16.01 -6.34
C ALA A 52 -10.14 15.94 -6.75
N PHE A 53 -9.34 15.15 -6.02
CA PHE A 53 -7.94 14.89 -6.38
C PHE A 53 -7.85 14.04 -7.66
N GLN A 54 -8.63 12.97 -7.75
CA GLN A 54 -8.71 12.11 -8.94
C GLN A 54 -9.07 12.92 -10.19
N LEU A 55 -10.13 13.73 -10.11
CA LEU A 55 -10.62 14.52 -11.23
C LEU A 55 -9.58 15.53 -11.74
N ARG A 56 -8.80 16.13 -10.83
CA ARG A 56 -7.70 17.03 -11.19
C ARG A 56 -6.52 16.30 -11.84
N LEU A 57 -6.21 15.09 -11.39
CA LEU A 57 -5.20 14.22 -12.00
C LEU A 57 -5.62 13.82 -13.42
N ASP A 58 -6.86 13.35 -13.58
CA ASP A 58 -7.41 12.91 -14.86
C ASP A 58 -7.41 14.07 -15.88
N THR A 59 -7.76 15.27 -15.43
CA THR A 59 -7.71 16.49 -16.27
C THR A 59 -6.28 16.78 -16.73
N LEU A 60 -5.28 16.71 -15.84
CA LEU A 60 -3.88 16.95 -16.20
C LEU A 60 -3.33 15.92 -17.18
N TYR A 61 -3.70 14.65 -16.99
CA TYR A 61 -3.34 13.57 -17.90
C TYR A 61 -3.95 13.77 -19.28
N ASN A 62 -5.26 14.03 -19.36
CA ASN A 62 -5.97 14.21 -20.62
C ASN A 62 -5.40 15.38 -21.43
N ARG A 63 -5.12 16.52 -20.77
CA ARG A 63 -4.49 17.68 -21.44
C ARG A 63 -3.09 17.38 -21.96
N CYS A 64 -2.32 16.51 -21.30
CA CYS A 64 -1.02 16.08 -21.81
C CYS A 64 -1.18 15.11 -23.00
N HIS A 65 -2.17 14.22 -22.94
CA HIS A 65 -2.47 13.27 -24.00
C HIS A 65 -2.97 13.97 -25.28
N GLU A 66 -3.81 14.99 -25.13
CA GLU A 66 -4.30 15.85 -26.21
C GLU A 66 -3.25 16.85 -26.72
N LYS A 67 -2.03 16.82 -26.16
CA LYS A 67 -0.90 17.71 -26.48
C LYS A 67 -1.18 19.19 -26.22
N GLU A 68 -2.18 19.51 -25.39
CA GLU A 68 -2.44 20.89 -24.94
C GLU A 68 -1.35 21.38 -23.98
N ILE A 69 -0.76 20.48 -23.21
CA ILE A 69 0.35 20.76 -22.31
C ILE A 69 1.54 19.86 -22.61
N ASN A 70 2.74 20.38 -22.39
CA ASN A 70 3.98 19.65 -22.60
C ASN A 70 4.40 18.87 -21.33
N ALA A 71 5.35 17.94 -21.46
CA ALA A 71 5.78 17.09 -20.34
C ALA A 71 6.32 17.88 -19.13
N LYS A 72 6.89 19.06 -19.37
CA LYS A 72 7.38 19.96 -18.31
C LYS A 72 6.22 20.56 -17.49
N GLU A 73 5.15 20.97 -18.16
CA GLU A 73 3.92 21.47 -17.54
C GLU A 73 3.18 20.38 -16.76
N LEU A 74 3.15 19.14 -17.29
CA LEU A 74 2.60 17.99 -16.59
C LEU A 74 3.33 17.75 -15.26
N LEU A 75 4.67 17.70 -15.26
CA LEU A 75 5.47 17.50 -14.05
C LEU A 75 5.27 18.63 -13.03
N SER A 76 5.14 19.88 -13.51
CA SER A 76 4.84 21.04 -12.67
C SER A 76 3.44 20.93 -12.03
N GLY A 77 2.43 20.55 -12.81
CA GLY A 77 1.06 20.33 -12.34
C GLY A 77 0.96 19.20 -11.32
N LEU A 78 1.66 18.07 -11.56
CA LEU A 78 1.76 16.96 -10.61
C LEU A 78 2.46 17.37 -9.31
N SER A 79 3.55 18.14 -9.40
CA SER A 79 4.24 18.67 -8.22
C SER A 79 3.37 19.60 -7.38
N LEU A 80 2.43 20.33 -7.99
CA LEU A 80 1.48 21.19 -7.28
C LEU A 80 0.36 20.37 -6.63
N LEU A 81 -0.17 19.36 -7.33
CA LEU A 81 -1.22 18.47 -6.85
C LEU A 81 -0.82 17.67 -5.61
N ILE A 82 0.41 17.15 -5.60
CA ILE A 82 0.92 16.30 -4.51
C ILE A 82 1.32 17.12 -3.28
N GLY A 83 1.42 18.45 -3.43
CA GLY A 83 1.81 19.38 -2.37
C GLY A 83 3.31 19.32 -2.07
N LYS A 84 3.90 20.47 -1.74
CA LYS A 84 5.35 20.63 -1.51
C LYS A 84 5.95 19.67 -0.47
N LYS A 85 5.14 19.06 0.41
CA LYS A 85 5.59 18.14 1.47
C LYS A 85 5.83 16.69 1.02
N LYS A 86 5.43 16.28 -0.19
CA LYS A 86 5.56 14.88 -0.67
C LYS A 86 6.38 14.71 -1.96
N LYS A 87 7.25 15.68 -2.30
CA LYS A 87 8.15 15.59 -3.47
C LYS A 87 9.02 14.31 -3.49
N HIS A 88 9.45 13.84 -2.32
CA HIS A 88 10.24 12.61 -2.22
C HIS A 88 9.49 11.34 -2.65
N PHE A 89 8.16 11.32 -2.53
CA PHE A 89 7.34 10.19 -2.94
C PHE A 89 7.30 10.05 -4.46
N ILE A 90 7.26 11.17 -5.19
CA ILE A 90 7.32 11.19 -6.67
C ILE A 90 8.68 10.69 -7.15
N ILE A 91 9.76 11.18 -6.54
CA ILE A 91 11.13 10.76 -6.89
C ILE A 91 11.30 9.26 -6.63
N PHE A 92 10.77 8.76 -5.50
CA PHE A 92 10.81 7.33 -5.17
C PHE A 92 9.98 6.47 -6.16
N SER A 93 8.79 6.93 -6.57
CA SER A 93 7.98 6.23 -7.57
C SER A 93 8.64 6.21 -8.95
N ILE A 94 9.31 7.30 -9.36
CA ILE A 94 10.05 7.35 -10.62
C ILE A 94 11.28 6.43 -10.57
N LEU A 95 12.04 6.41 -9.46
CA LEU A 95 13.16 5.49 -9.27
C LEU A 95 12.72 4.02 -9.26
N SER A 96 11.60 3.71 -8.61
CA SER A 96 11.03 2.37 -8.59
C SER A 96 10.59 1.89 -9.98
N LEU A 97 10.05 2.79 -10.81
CA LEU A 97 9.69 2.48 -12.19
C LEU A 97 10.91 2.22 -13.06
N LEU A 98 11.98 3.01 -12.89
CA LEU A 98 13.25 2.80 -13.60
C LEU A 98 13.91 1.47 -13.20
N PHE A 99 13.85 1.08 -11.92
CA PHE A 99 14.43 -0.18 -11.43
C PHE A 99 13.62 -1.41 -11.82
N TYR A 100 12.33 -1.26 -12.14
CA TYR A 100 11.49 -2.37 -12.61
C TYR A 100 11.66 -2.63 -14.11
N TYR A 101 12.07 -1.62 -14.88
CA TYR A 101 12.25 -1.71 -16.33
C TYR A 101 13.68 -2.06 -16.77
N TYR A 102 14.60 -2.23 -15.80
CA TYR A 102 16.01 -2.58 -16.00
C TYR A 102 16.31 -3.88 -15.26
#